data_AF-A0A967P353-F1
#
_entry.id   AF-A0A967P353-F1
#
_cell.length_a   1.000
_cell.length_b   1.000
_cell.length_c   1.000
_cell.angle_alpha   90.00
_cell.angle_beta   90.00
_cell.angle_gamma   90.00
#
_symmetry.space_group_name_H-M   'P 1'
#
loop_
_entity.id
_entity.type
_entity.pdbx_description
1 polymer ?
#
loop_
_entity_poly.entity_id
_entity_poly.type
_entity_poly.pdbx_seq_one_letter_code
_entity_poly.pdbx_strand_id
1 'polypeptide(L)' 'KFGDLQSAASQIGTGPFKMKRYERGSVIEWERNPNYYNTDLPYVDGVKQFVLKGGARQLAAAKAGQLHLW' A
#
# COMPACT_ATOMS: atom_id res chain seq x y z
N LYS A 1 2.04 -10.46 -26.55
CA LYS A 1 0.73 -10.12 -25.94
C LYS A 1 0.81 -10.38 -24.44
N PHE A 2 1.45 -9.52 -23.67
CA PHE A 2 1.41 -9.59 -22.21
C PHE A 2 0.69 -8.33 -21.74
N GLY A 3 -0.38 -8.52 -20.97
CA GLY A 3 -1.26 -7.44 -20.53
C GLY A 3 -0.51 -6.40 -19.71
N ASP A 4 -1.16 -5.26 -19.49
CA ASP A 4 -0.57 -4.12 -18.80
C ASP A 4 -0.11 -4.48 -17.37
N LEU A 5 1.19 -4.70 -17.22
CA LEU A 5 1.86 -5.04 -15.96
C LEU A 5 1.84 -3.89 -14.94
N GLN A 6 1.37 -2.71 -15.34
CA GLN A 6 1.16 -1.58 -14.44
C GLN A 6 -0.20 -1.65 -13.72
N SER A 7 -1.08 -2.58 -14.12
CA SER A 7 -2.41 -2.70 -13.53
C SER A 7 -2.36 -3.38 -12.15
N ALA A 8 -3.25 -2.96 -11.23
CA ALA A 8 -3.38 -3.56 -9.90
C ALA A 8 -3.71 -5.05 -9.95
N ALA A 9 -4.50 -5.46 -10.94
CA ALA A 9 -4.83 -6.86 -11.19
C ALA A 9 -3.61 -7.69 -11.64
N SER A 10 -2.57 -7.06 -12.18
CA SER A 10 -1.32 -7.75 -12.55
C SER A 10 -0.34 -7.92 -11.39
N GLN A 11 -0.55 -7.22 -10.25
CA GLN A 11 0.19 -7.47 -9.02
C GLN A 11 -0.45 -8.60 -8.23
N ILE A 12 -0.17 -9.83 -8.65
CA ILE A 12 -0.61 -11.05 -7.96
C ILE A 12 0.54 -11.53 -7.07
N GLY A 13 0.42 -11.29 -5.76
CA GLY A 13 1.34 -11.79 -4.74
C GLY A 13 0.68 -12.82 -3.81
N THR A 14 1.49 -13.62 -3.14
CA THR A 14 1.06 -14.55 -2.07
C THR A 14 1.03 -13.89 -0.69
N GLY A 15 1.28 -12.59 -0.62
CA GLY A 15 1.36 -11.83 0.63
C GLY A 15 0.00 -11.52 1.26
N PRO A 16 0.01 -10.97 2.49
CA PRO A 16 -1.19 -10.61 3.25
C PRO A 16 -1.97 -9.42 2.68
N PHE A 17 -1.40 -8.71 1.70
CA PHE A 17 -2.01 -7.53 1.08
C PHE A 17 -2.05 -7.66 -0.45
N LYS A 18 -3.09 -7.09 -1.04
CA LYS A 18 -3.30 -6.91 -2.48
C LYS A 18 -3.23 -5.43 -2.83
N MET A 19 -2.72 -5.10 -4.01
CA MET A 19 -2.74 -3.72 -4.48
C MET A 19 -4.17 -3.32 -4.85
N LYS A 20 -4.71 -2.32 -4.16
CA LYS A 20 -6.02 -1.75 -4.45
C LYS A 20 -5.92 -0.61 -5.46
N ARG A 21 -4.98 0.29 -5.25
CA ARG A 21 -4.78 1.48 -6.10
C ARG A 21 -3.32 1.89 -6.11
N TYR A 22 -2.84 2.28 -7.28
CA TYR A 22 -1.54 2.91 -7.41
C TYR A 22 -1.69 4.21 -8.18
N GLU A 23 -1.40 5.32 -7.50
CA GLU A 23 -1.21 6.60 -8.12
C GLU A 23 0.28 6.92 -8.15
N ARG A 24 0.85 6.88 -9.35
CA ARG A 24 2.26 7.13 -9.58
C ARG A 24 2.67 8.48 -8.99
N GLY A 25 3.55 8.45 -7.98
CA GLY A 25 4.09 9.64 -7.32
C GLY A 25 3.17 10.30 -6.27
N SER A 26 2.03 9.70 -5.95
CA SER A 26 1.07 10.22 -4.97
C SER A 26 0.86 9.21 -3.83
N VAL A 27 0.13 8.12 -4.10
CA VAL A 27 -0.27 7.15 -3.07
C VAL A 27 -0.33 5.74 -3.62
N ILE A 28 0.08 4.78 -2.79
CA ILE A 28 -0.11 3.35 -3.02
C ILE A 28 -1.07 2.85 -1.94
N GLU A 29 -2.23 2.34 -2.35
CA GLU A 29 -3.20 1.74 -1.45
C GLU A 29 -3.15 0.21 -1.58
N TRP A 30 -2.98 -0.43 -0.45
CA TRP A 30 -2.98 -1.87 -0.27
C TRP A 30 -4.20 -2.26 0.57
N GLU A 31 -4.87 -3.33 0.21
CA GLU A 31 -5.98 -3.91 0.97
C GLU A 31 -5.64 -5.32 1.45
N ARG A 32 -6.25 -5.74 2.56
CA ARG A 32 -6.13 -7.10 3.08
C ARG A 32 -6.46 -8.13 1.99
N ASN A 33 -5.61 -9.14 1.85
CA ASN A 33 -5.87 -10.28 0.97
C ASN A 33 -6.75 -11.31 1.68
N PRO A 34 -8.02 -11.51 1.27
CA PRO A 34 -8.90 -12.51 1.90
C PRO A 34 -8.47 -13.96 1.65
N ASN A 35 -7.58 -14.18 0.66
CA ASN A 35 -7.07 -15.50 0.31
C ASN A 35 -5.68 -15.76 0.92
N TYR A 36 -5.27 -14.98 1.93
CA TYR A 36 -4.00 -15.21 2.60
C TYR A 36 -4.07 -16.48 3.45
N TYR A 37 -3.01 -17.30 3.41
CA TYR A 37 -2.99 -18.62 4.04
C TYR A 37 -3.08 -18.57 5.58
N ASN A 38 -2.70 -17.45 6.17
CA ASN A 38 -2.80 -17.23 7.61
C ASN A 38 -3.95 -16.26 7.89
N THR A 39 -5.06 -16.76 8.39
CA THR A 39 -6.28 -15.99 8.69
C THR A 39 -6.11 -14.99 9.84
N ASP A 40 -5.13 -15.21 10.72
CA ASP A 40 -4.87 -14.33 11.87
C ASP A 40 -4.04 -13.09 11.48
N LEU A 41 -3.57 -13.05 10.23
CA LEU A 41 -2.83 -11.93 9.65
C LEU A 41 -3.51 -11.44 8.37
N PRO A 42 -3.32 -10.17 7.98
CA PRO A 42 -2.68 -9.08 8.71
C PRO A 42 -3.52 -8.56 9.89
N TYR A 43 -2.95 -7.79 10.82
CA TYR A 43 -3.73 -7.15 11.90
C TYR A 43 -4.51 -5.91 11.43
N VAL A 44 -4.18 -5.40 10.24
CA VAL A 44 -4.75 -4.15 9.69
C VAL A 44 -5.47 -4.44 8.38
N ASP A 45 -6.54 -3.68 8.11
CA ASP A 45 -7.42 -3.91 6.95
C ASP A 45 -6.84 -3.41 5.62
N GLY A 46 -5.81 -2.57 5.69
CA GLY A 46 -5.12 -2.04 4.54
C GLY A 46 -4.03 -1.06 4.93
N VAL A 47 -3.15 -0.75 3.97
CA VAL A 47 -2.05 0.19 4.14
C VAL A 47 -2.14 1.25 3.06
N LYS A 48 -2.12 2.53 3.44
CA LYS A 48 -1.97 3.64 2.50
C LYS A 48 -0.56 4.21 2.63
N GLN A 49 0.25 4.00 1.61
CA GLN A 49 1.61 4.51 1.55
C GLN A 49 1.64 5.78 0.70
N PHE A 50 1.90 6.92 1.33
CA PHE A 50 2.04 8.19 0.64
C PHE A 50 3.47 8.40 0.16
N VAL A 51 3.66 8.69 -1.13
CA VAL A 51 4.96 8.96 -1.73
C VAL A 51 5.32 10.43 -1.52
N LEU A 52 5.66 10.78 -0.28
CA LEU A 52 6.14 12.11 0.05
C LEU A 52 7.61 12.26 -0.32
N LYS A 53 7.91 13.06 -1.35
CA LYS A 53 9.28 13.42 -1.71
C LYS A 53 9.82 14.47 -0.72
N GLY A 54 10.71 14.03 0.17
CA GLY A 54 11.48 14.86 1.10
C GLY A 54 11.16 14.59 2.57
N GLY A 55 12.22 14.40 3.38
CA GLY A 55 12.11 14.06 4.80
C GLY A 55 11.36 15.10 5.65
N ALA A 56 11.46 16.39 5.30
CA ALA A 56 10.72 17.44 6.01
C ALA A 56 9.19 17.30 5.86
N ARG A 57 8.70 16.89 4.69
CA ARG A 57 7.27 16.63 4.45
C ARG A 57 6.81 15.36 5.17
N GLN A 58 7.62 14.31 5.16
CA GLN A 58 7.34 13.09 5.92
C GLN A 58 7.26 13.39 7.43
N LEU A 59 8.21 14.16 7.96
CA LEU A 59 8.21 14.56 9.36
C LEU A 59 7.02 15.46 9.71
N ALA A 60 6.67 16.42 8.85
CA ALA A 60 5.52 17.29 9.06
C ALA A 60 4.21 16.50 9.07
N ALA A 61 4.03 15.58 8.12
CA ALA A 61 2.82 14.76 8.05
C ALA A 61 2.74 13.72 9.18
N ALA A 62 3.89 13.21 9.64
CA ALA A 62 3.96 12.38 10.84
C ALA A 62 3.58 13.18 12.10
N LYS A 63 4.11 14.40 12.26
CA LYS A 63 3.73 15.31 13.35
C LYS A 63 2.25 15.71 13.31
N ALA A 64 1.67 15.82 12.12
CA ALA A 64 0.25 16.10 11.93
C ALA A 64 -0.66 14.88 12.22
N GLY A 65 -0.09 13.72 12.57
CA GLY A 65 -0.84 12.47 12.79
C GLY A 65 -1.43 11.87 11.50
N GLN A 66 -1.04 12.40 10.33
CA GLN A 66 -1.54 11.95 9.03
C GLN A 66 -0.77 10.74 8.50
N LEU A 67 0.42 10.48 9.05
CA LEU A 67 1.31 9.40 8.67
C LEU A 67 1.90 8.73 9.91
N HIS A 68 1.75 7.42 10.02
CA HIS A 68 2.58 6.64 10.92
C HIS A 68 3.88 6.28 10.22
N LEU A 69 5.00 6.62 10.84
CA LEU A 69 6.31 6.11 10.46
C LEU A 69 6.51 4.78 11.17
N TRP A 70 6.93 3.77 10.41
CA TRP A 70 7.36 2.47 10.93
C TRP A 70 8.88 2.50 11.14
#